data_AF-A0A2V5PJ43-F1
#
_entry.id   AF-A0A2V5PJ43-F1
#
_cell.length_a   1.000
_cell.length_b   1.000
_cell.length_c   1.000
_cell.angle_alpha   90.00
_cell.angle_beta   90.00
_cell.angle_gamma   90.00
#
_symmetry.space_group_name_H-M   'P 1'
#
loop_
_entity.id
_entity.type
_entity.pdbx_description
1 polymer ?
#
loop_
_entity_poly.entity_id
_entity_poly.type
_entity_poly.pdbx_seq_one_letter_code
_entity_poly.pdbx_strand_id
1 'polypeptide(L)'
;MLISGVVFTHHLPEEAMPWMADARNIFDELVIFIDEKRATPGTVSRAEKVASRVLPNKAETWYGADGHSLVAALKGDWRFTLDWDEALGPEWQQDGWRQILETTEFTHFWFPRHWVVAKERYITSNPWCPDFQLRLVRNRLEGTIFPRGLHDSTIVPGAGACFRNLTLDHHVLWLSSRAAREEKVRFYEQLRPGRSEGHYYLFEDYAPREEKLPAPAPAPLDARGEFLPMKKLSPEIVRNVSLETGNVPKMAGASERFWVDVKVINATSETLHSRPPVWPVHLTYHWIDRATGSATIWDGYRSGLYPDAPPNSITLCTIMIIAPEQPGQYLLQISMVQEEVCWFEQAKPEILQEFDLLVTA
;
A
#
# COMPACT_ATOMS: atom_id res chain seq x y z
N MET A 1 -2.44 12.61 24.72
CA MET A 1 -1.49 11.82 23.92
C MET A 1 -1.00 12.70 22.77
N LEU A 2 0.31 12.74 22.51
CA LEU A 2 0.92 13.62 21.49
C LEU A 2 1.18 12.87 20.17
N ILE A 3 0.97 13.55 19.05
CA ILE A 3 1.13 12.98 17.70
C ILE A 3 2.04 13.86 16.87
N SER A 4 3.19 13.32 16.46
CA SER A 4 4.16 14.01 15.61
C SER A 4 3.94 13.65 14.15
N GLY A 5 3.59 14.64 13.31
CA GLY A 5 3.67 14.54 11.86
C GLY A 5 5.13 14.64 11.40
N VAL A 6 5.50 13.84 10.40
CA VAL A 6 6.86 13.77 9.87
C VAL A 6 6.83 13.75 8.36
N VAL A 7 7.63 14.64 7.75
CA VAL A 7 7.86 14.65 6.30
C VAL A 7 9.36 14.52 6.04
N PHE A 8 9.75 13.56 5.21
CA PHE A 8 11.11 13.46 4.68
C PHE A 8 11.11 13.96 3.25
N THR A 9 11.84 15.03 2.96
CA THR A 9 11.85 15.55 1.60
C THR A 9 13.13 16.27 1.19
N HIS A 10 13.40 16.26 -0.10
CA HIS A 10 14.35 17.11 -0.80
C HIS A 10 13.60 18.16 -1.66
N HIS A 11 12.30 17.95 -1.89
CA HIS A 11 11.47 18.77 -2.75
C HIS A 11 10.17 19.12 -2.05
N LEU A 12 9.94 20.41 -1.84
CA LEU A 12 8.67 20.91 -1.35
C LEU A 12 8.26 22.04 -2.29
N PRO A 13 7.30 21.83 -3.22
CA PRO A 13 6.85 22.86 -4.14
C PRO A 13 5.82 23.81 -3.49
N GLU A 14 5.49 24.93 -4.15
CA GLU A 14 4.48 25.89 -3.63
C GLU A 14 3.08 25.26 -3.57
N GLU A 15 2.77 24.40 -4.55
CA GLU A 15 1.52 23.65 -4.64
C GLU A 15 1.28 22.78 -3.40
N ALA A 16 2.34 22.34 -2.71
CA ALA A 16 2.24 21.52 -1.51
C ALA A 16 2.05 22.30 -0.21
N MET A 17 2.23 23.62 -0.25
CA MET A 17 2.18 24.46 0.95
C MET A 17 0.82 24.42 1.68
N PRO A 18 -0.34 24.45 0.98
CA PRO A 18 -1.64 24.43 1.66
C PRO A 18 -1.85 23.18 2.50
N TRP A 19 -1.64 21.98 1.96
CA TRP A 19 -1.88 20.75 2.72
C TRP A 19 -0.80 20.46 3.77
N MET A 20 0.42 20.99 3.63
CA MET A 20 1.41 20.95 4.70
C MET A 20 1.02 21.86 5.88
N ALA A 21 0.39 23.01 5.61
CA ALA A 21 -0.18 23.86 6.65
C ALA A 21 -1.38 23.17 7.33
N ASP A 22 -2.22 22.46 6.57
CA ASP A 22 -3.31 21.65 7.15
C ASP A 22 -2.79 20.52 8.04
N ALA A 23 -1.76 19.79 7.58
CA ALA A 23 -1.10 18.76 8.38
C ALA A 23 -0.51 19.32 9.68
N ARG A 24 0.06 20.54 9.64
CA ARG A 24 0.55 21.24 10.84
C ARG A 24 -0.56 21.53 11.85
N ASN A 25 -1.77 21.79 11.40
CA ASN A 25 -2.93 22.05 12.28
C ASN A 25 -3.52 20.75 12.85
N ILE A 26 -3.44 19.65 12.10
CA ILE A 26 -3.94 18.34 12.52
C ILE A 26 -3.02 17.68 13.55
N PHE A 27 -1.70 17.79 13.41
CA PHE A 27 -0.72 17.17 14.31
C PHE A 27 -0.21 18.12 15.40
N ASP A 28 0.18 17.56 16.55
CA ASP A 28 0.68 18.35 17.69
C ASP A 28 2.02 19.03 17.35
N GLU A 29 2.86 18.36 16.57
CA GLU A 29 4.00 18.96 15.87
C GLU A 29 4.12 18.41 14.44
N LEU A 30 4.68 19.22 13.54
CA LEU A 30 5.08 18.80 12.20
C LEU A 30 6.61 18.99 12.08
N VAL A 31 7.34 17.90 11.93
CA VAL A 31 8.80 17.90 11.77
C VAL A 31 9.14 17.57 10.32
N ILE A 32 9.82 18.49 9.64
CA ILE A 32 10.26 18.27 8.26
C ILE A 32 11.78 18.02 8.24
N PHE A 33 12.16 16.83 7.78
CA PHE A 33 13.55 16.46 7.56
C PHE A 33 13.94 16.80 6.12
N ILE A 34 14.92 17.70 5.97
CA ILE A 34 15.42 18.15 4.68
C ILE A 34 16.67 17.39 4.27
N ASP A 35 16.61 16.75 3.11
CA ASP A 35 17.78 16.15 2.47
C ASP A 35 18.75 17.24 1.96
N GLU A 36 19.74 17.60 2.77
CA GLU A 36 20.63 18.73 2.46
C GLU A 36 21.44 18.51 1.18
N LYS A 37 21.68 17.26 0.78
CA LYS A 37 22.48 16.93 -0.41
C LYS A 37 21.70 17.11 -1.72
N ARG A 38 20.37 17.04 -1.65
CA ARG A 38 19.49 16.98 -2.84
C ARG A 38 18.39 18.03 -2.84
N ALA A 39 18.33 18.89 -1.81
CA ALA A 39 17.28 19.87 -1.64
C ALA A 39 17.16 20.82 -2.86
N THR A 40 15.98 20.90 -3.45
CA THR A 40 15.71 21.85 -4.53
C THR A 40 15.64 23.30 -4.01
N PRO A 41 15.92 24.31 -4.84
CA PRO A 41 15.85 25.71 -4.43
C PRO A 41 14.50 26.09 -3.78
N GLY A 42 14.58 26.81 -2.66
CA GLY A 42 13.41 27.27 -1.90
C GLY A 42 12.76 26.23 -0.99
N THR A 43 13.15 24.94 -1.05
CA THR A 43 12.58 23.87 -0.20
C THR A 43 12.69 24.21 1.29
N VAL A 44 13.88 24.63 1.76
CA VAL A 44 14.12 24.96 3.17
C VAL A 44 13.25 26.13 3.63
N SER A 45 13.26 27.23 2.87
CA SER A 45 12.47 28.43 3.21
C SER A 45 10.97 28.15 3.25
N ARG A 46 10.47 27.26 2.38
CA ARG A 46 9.07 26.81 2.41
C ARG A 46 8.79 25.92 3.61
N ALA A 47 9.67 24.96 3.93
CA ALA A 47 9.52 24.10 5.10
C ALA A 47 9.47 24.91 6.40
N GLU A 48 10.31 25.94 6.55
CA GLU A 48 10.34 26.83 7.73
C GLU A 48 9.04 27.60 7.96
N LYS A 49 8.21 27.80 6.91
CA LYS A 49 6.92 28.51 7.04
C LYS A 49 5.81 27.62 7.62
N VAL A 50 5.90 26.30 7.47
CA VAL A 50 4.81 25.36 7.81
C VAL A 50 5.19 24.38 8.91
N ALA A 51 6.47 24.02 9.03
CA ALA A 51 6.93 23.07 10.03
C ALA A 51 6.96 23.68 11.43
N SER A 52 6.72 22.86 12.44
CA SER A 52 7.11 23.19 13.81
C SER A 52 8.63 23.26 13.95
N ARG A 53 9.32 22.33 13.27
CA ARG A 53 10.78 22.20 13.29
C ARG A 53 11.25 21.69 11.92
N VAL A 54 12.33 22.29 11.42
CA VAL A 54 13.05 21.81 10.24
C VAL A 54 14.37 21.22 10.70
N LEU A 55 14.64 19.97 10.32
CA LEU A 55 15.85 19.24 10.72
C LEU A 55 16.62 18.78 9.48
N PRO A 56 17.96 18.74 9.52
CA PRO A 56 18.75 18.23 8.41
C PRO A 56 18.73 16.70 8.38
N ASN A 57 18.69 16.14 7.17
CA ASN A 57 18.98 14.75 6.87
C ASN A 57 20.22 14.67 5.98
N LYS A 58 21.25 13.99 6.47
CA LYS A 58 22.56 13.85 5.80
C LYS A 58 22.81 12.45 5.24
N ALA A 59 21.78 11.60 5.24
CA ALA A 59 21.89 10.25 4.72
C ALA A 59 22.46 10.22 3.29
N GLU A 60 23.29 9.21 3.00
CA GLU A 60 23.86 9.02 1.67
C GLU A 60 22.79 8.71 0.64
N THR A 61 21.75 7.97 1.05
CA THR A 61 20.63 7.60 0.20
C THR A 61 19.33 8.19 0.75
N TRP A 62 18.32 8.28 -0.11
CA TRP A 62 16.98 8.77 0.26
C TRP A 62 16.31 7.95 1.36
N TYR A 63 16.56 6.63 1.36
CA TYR A 63 16.00 5.67 2.31
C TYR A 63 16.90 5.43 3.52
N GLY A 64 18.11 6.01 3.53
CA GLY A 64 19.11 5.81 4.58
C GLY A 64 18.89 6.68 5.82
N ALA A 65 17.71 7.26 6.00
CA ALA A 65 17.40 8.02 7.19
C ALA A 65 17.51 7.10 8.42
N ASP A 66 18.34 7.49 9.39
CA ASP A 66 18.51 6.70 10.61
C ASP A 66 17.23 6.74 11.45
N GLY A 67 16.58 5.58 11.57
CA GLY A 67 15.37 5.41 12.37
C GLY A 67 15.55 5.79 13.84
N HIS A 68 16.77 5.68 14.40
CA HIS A 68 17.06 6.14 15.77
C HIS A 68 16.98 7.66 15.87
N SER A 69 17.66 8.36 14.97
CA SER A 69 17.62 9.82 14.87
C SER A 69 16.20 10.34 14.62
N LEU A 70 15.41 9.64 13.80
CA LEU A 70 14.00 9.95 13.60
C LEU A 70 13.23 9.85 14.92
N VAL A 71 13.21 8.68 15.57
CA VAL A 71 12.41 8.47 16.80
C VAL A 71 12.81 9.44 17.90
N ALA A 72 14.12 9.67 18.09
CA ALA A 72 14.65 10.56 19.12
C ALA A 72 14.32 12.03 18.88
N ALA A 73 14.11 12.44 17.62
CA ALA A 73 13.81 13.82 17.28
C ALA A 73 12.34 14.21 17.56
N LEU A 74 11.43 13.24 17.64
CA LEU A 74 9.99 13.46 17.80
C LEU A 74 9.58 13.42 19.27
N LYS A 75 8.61 14.27 19.62
CA LYS A 75 8.05 14.40 20.97
C LYS A 75 6.76 13.60 21.16
N GLY A 76 6.14 13.15 20.08
CA GLY A 76 4.87 12.43 20.09
C GLY A 76 5.01 10.99 20.58
N ASP A 77 3.95 10.51 21.24
CA ASP A 77 3.73 9.09 21.55
C ASP A 77 3.50 8.27 20.27
N TRP A 78 2.96 8.95 19.25
CA TRP A 78 2.75 8.44 17.90
C TRP A 78 3.49 9.30 16.89
N ARG A 79 3.94 8.66 15.80
CA ARG A 79 4.48 9.34 14.62
C ARG A 79 3.63 9.03 13.40
N PHE A 80 3.30 10.06 12.63
CA PHE A 80 2.62 9.97 11.35
C PHE A 80 3.60 10.38 10.24
N THR A 81 3.90 9.49 9.30
CA THR A 81 4.76 9.81 8.14
C THR A 81 3.91 10.26 6.97
N LEU A 82 4.29 11.36 6.31
CA LEU A 82 3.61 11.91 5.14
C LEU A 82 4.65 12.27 4.06
N ASP A 83 4.32 12.01 2.79
CA ASP A 83 5.12 12.47 1.66
C ASP A 83 4.74 13.91 1.26
N TRP A 84 5.63 14.64 0.58
CA TRP A 84 5.38 16.05 0.23
C TRP A 84 4.18 16.22 -0.74
N ASP A 85 3.92 15.19 -1.54
CA ASP A 85 2.83 15.07 -2.50
C ASP A 85 1.58 14.41 -1.92
N GLU A 86 1.49 14.24 -0.59
CA GLU A 86 0.31 13.73 0.09
C GLU A 86 -0.41 14.82 0.89
N ALA A 87 -1.73 14.89 0.73
CA ALA A 87 -2.64 15.68 1.55
C ALA A 87 -3.47 14.76 2.46
N LEU A 88 -3.84 15.26 3.64
CA LEU A 88 -4.78 14.57 4.52
C LEU A 88 -6.22 14.86 4.03
N GLY A 89 -7.04 13.82 3.92
CA GLY A 89 -8.46 13.97 3.58
C GLY A 89 -9.20 14.88 4.58
N PRO A 90 -10.36 15.43 4.21
CA PRO A 90 -11.12 16.34 5.06
C PRO A 90 -11.59 15.71 6.39
N GLU A 91 -11.69 14.37 6.45
CA GLU A 91 -12.08 13.60 7.64
C GLU A 91 -11.11 13.76 8.81
N TRP A 92 -9.84 14.12 8.53
CA TRP A 92 -8.81 14.31 9.56
C TRP A 92 -9.07 15.51 10.47
N GLN A 93 -9.92 16.45 10.05
CA GLN A 93 -10.36 17.59 10.87
C GLN A 93 -11.29 17.18 12.01
N GLN A 94 -11.80 15.94 12.00
CA GLN A 94 -12.60 15.40 13.09
C GLN A 94 -11.69 14.85 14.20
N ASP A 95 -12.10 14.95 15.46
CA ASP A 95 -11.29 14.46 16.59
C ASP A 95 -11.48 12.97 16.92
N GLY A 96 -12.47 12.30 16.30
CA GLY A 96 -12.86 10.93 16.66
C GLY A 96 -11.72 9.90 16.54
N TRP A 97 -10.82 10.08 15.57
CA TRP A 97 -9.68 9.18 15.38
C TRP A 97 -8.66 9.27 16.52
N ARG A 98 -8.51 10.43 17.17
CA ARG A 98 -7.59 10.59 18.31
C ARG A 98 -8.02 9.75 19.51
N GLN A 99 -9.33 9.64 19.76
CA GLN A 99 -9.89 8.85 20.87
C GLN A 99 -9.58 7.35 20.73
N ILE A 100 -9.54 6.84 19.50
CA ILE A 100 -9.16 5.46 19.21
C ILE A 100 -7.73 5.20 19.68
N LEU A 101 -6.80 6.11 19.38
CA LEU A 101 -5.39 5.95 19.68
C LEU A 101 -5.08 5.93 21.20
N GLU A 102 -5.94 6.54 22.01
CA GLU A 102 -5.81 6.57 23.47
C GLU A 102 -6.18 5.24 24.12
N THR A 103 -7.13 4.51 23.54
CA THR A 103 -7.73 3.31 24.13
C THR A 103 -7.35 2.02 23.40
N THR A 104 -6.65 2.13 22.28
CA THR A 104 -6.27 1.00 21.44
C THR A 104 -5.09 0.20 21.97
N GLU A 105 -5.17 -1.12 21.79
CA GLU A 105 -4.04 -2.04 21.93
C GLU A 105 -3.10 -2.04 20.71
N PHE A 106 -3.50 -1.38 19.62
CA PHE A 106 -2.74 -1.36 18.38
C PHE A 106 -1.47 -0.51 18.49
N THR A 107 -0.48 -0.89 17.69
CA THR A 107 0.86 -0.29 17.67
C THR A 107 1.11 0.47 16.38
N HIS A 108 0.29 0.27 15.35
CA HIS A 108 0.40 0.94 14.06
C HIS A 108 -0.90 0.90 13.26
N PHE A 109 -1.04 1.83 12.31
CA PHE A 109 -2.22 1.93 11.47
C PHE A 109 -1.90 2.23 10.00
N TRP A 110 -2.72 1.63 9.13
CA TRP A 110 -2.77 1.91 7.70
C TRP A 110 -3.98 2.75 7.33
N PHE A 111 -3.83 3.52 6.25
CA PHE A 111 -4.84 4.47 5.76
C PHE A 111 -5.02 4.31 4.25
N PRO A 112 -6.25 4.34 3.73
CA PRO A 112 -6.49 4.33 2.29
C PRO A 112 -5.92 5.58 1.64
N ARG A 113 -5.24 5.40 0.52
CA ARG A 113 -4.65 6.42 -0.31
C ARG A 113 -5.40 6.51 -1.64
N HIS A 114 -5.82 7.71 -2.00
CA HIS A 114 -6.39 8.02 -3.30
C HIS A 114 -5.29 8.52 -4.24
N TRP A 115 -5.16 7.88 -5.40
CA TRP A 115 -4.27 8.35 -6.46
C TRP A 115 -4.97 9.44 -7.27
N VAL A 116 -4.65 10.71 -6.98
CA VAL A 116 -5.31 11.89 -7.55
C VAL A 116 -4.75 12.21 -8.92
N VAL A 117 -5.59 12.13 -9.96
CA VAL A 117 -5.22 12.32 -11.38
C VAL A 117 -5.59 13.70 -11.92
N ALA A 118 -6.57 14.35 -11.29
CA ALA A 118 -6.98 15.70 -11.61
C ALA A 118 -7.52 16.40 -10.35
N LYS A 119 -7.74 17.71 -10.43
CA LYS A 119 -8.45 18.45 -9.38
C LYS A 119 -9.76 17.72 -9.04
N GLU A 120 -9.84 17.18 -7.81
CA GLU A 120 -10.99 16.45 -7.25
C GLU A 120 -11.34 15.11 -7.95
N ARG A 121 -10.41 14.47 -8.67
CA ARG A 121 -10.63 13.13 -9.26
C ARG A 121 -9.50 12.17 -8.91
N TYR A 122 -9.88 10.92 -8.67
CA TYR A 122 -8.94 9.85 -8.31
C TYR A 122 -9.30 8.54 -9.01
N ILE A 123 -8.33 7.63 -9.06
CA ILE A 123 -8.50 6.30 -9.65
C ILE A 123 -9.26 5.38 -8.69
N THR A 124 -10.30 4.70 -9.15
CA THR A 124 -11.11 3.73 -8.36
C THR A 124 -10.93 2.28 -8.79
N SER A 125 -10.15 2.01 -9.84
CA SER A 125 -9.84 0.65 -10.26
C SER A 125 -8.59 0.09 -9.60
N ASN A 126 -8.52 -1.24 -9.53
CA ASN A 126 -7.30 -1.95 -9.16
C ASN A 126 -6.15 -1.64 -10.15
N PRO A 127 -4.89 -1.60 -9.68
CA PRO A 127 -4.45 -1.73 -8.28
C PRO A 127 -4.42 -0.41 -7.48
N TRP A 128 -4.73 0.73 -8.08
CA TRP A 128 -4.66 2.04 -7.41
C TRP A 128 -5.64 2.19 -6.26
N CYS A 129 -6.78 1.50 -6.29
CA CYS A 129 -7.78 1.62 -5.26
C CYS A 129 -8.42 0.27 -4.91
N PRO A 130 -8.57 -0.01 -3.60
CA PRO A 130 -8.01 0.71 -2.46
C PRO A 130 -6.52 0.41 -2.26
N ASP A 131 -5.75 1.43 -1.90
CA ASP A 131 -4.32 1.35 -1.63
C ASP A 131 -4.05 1.75 -0.17
N PHE A 132 -3.67 0.82 0.69
CA PHE A 132 -3.49 1.08 2.13
C PHE A 132 -2.02 1.33 2.47
N GLN A 133 -1.73 2.50 3.04
CA GLN A 133 -0.37 2.93 3.39
C GLN A 133 -0.16 2.95 4.89
N LEU A 134 0.92 2.31 5.36
CA LEU A 134 1.36 2.35 6.76
C LEU A 134 1.88 3.74 7.08
N ARG A 135 1.15 4.52 7.89
CA ARG A 135 1.49 5.94 8.09
C ARG A 135 1.57 6.33 9.56
N LEU A 136 0.73 5.76 10.43
CA LEU A 136 0.72 6.07 11.86
C LEU A 136 1.31 4.91 12.67
N VAL A 137 2.34 5.14 13.47
CA VAL A 137 2.99 4.09 14.26
C VAL A 137 3.38 4.60 15.64
N ARG A 138 3.38 3.74 16.66
CA ARG A 138 3.86 4.09 17.99
C ARG A 138 5.32 4.55 17.88
N ASN A 139 5.64 5.66 18.52
CA ASN A 139 6.98 6.25 18.42
C ASN A 139 7.98 5.52 19.33
N ARG A 140 8.39 4.32 18.93
CA ARG A 140 9.33 3.47 19.68
C ARG A 140 10.31 2.76 18.74
N LEU A 141 11.50 2.46 19.27
CA LEU A 141 12.56 1.74 18.55
C LEU A 141 12.49 0.22 18.74
N GLU A 142 12.03 -0.23 19.90
CA GLU A 142 12.07 -1.64 20.26
C GLU A 142 11.30 -2.50 19.26
N GLY A 143 12.04 -3.38 18.57
CA GLY A 143 11.54 -4.31 17.55
C GLY A 143 11.12 -3.66 16.22
N THR A 144 11.16 -2.34 16.08
CA THR A 144 10.83 -1.66 14.81
C THR A 144 11.98 -1.83 13.80
N ILE A 145 11.67 -2.35 12.61
CA ILE A 145 12.63 -2.43 11.50
C ILE A 145 12.29 -1.32 10.52
N PHE A 146 13.26 -0.44 10.28
CA PHE A 146 13.12 0.68 9.35
C PHE A 146 13.48 0.25 7.91
N PRO A 147 12.85 0.87 6.90
CA PRO A 147 13.14 0.65 5.48
C PRO A 147 14.64 0.79 5.18
N ARG A 148 15.18 -0.06 4.30
CA ARG A 148 16.58 0.03 3.85
C ARG A 148 16.70 0.34 2.36
N GLY A 149 15.63 0.15 1.59
CA GLY A 149 15.58 0.44 0.16
C GLY A 149 14.24 1.00 -0.30
N LEU A 150 14.20 1.30 -1.60
CA LEU A 150 13.02 1.78 -2.31
C LEU A 150 11.85 0.78 -2.15
N HIS A 151 10.68 1.29 -1.73
CA HIS A 151 9.45 0.54 -1.48
C HIS A 151 9.53 -0.51 -0.36
N ASP A 152 10.56 -0.46 0.49
CA ASP A 152 10.55 -1.23 1.74
C ASP A 152 9.59 -0.56 2.74
N SER A 153 8.78 -1.37 3.42
CA SER A 153 7.88 -0.90 4.47
C SER A 153 8.56 -0.95 5.84
N THR A 154 8.13 -0.07 6.75
CA THR A 154 8.49 -0.20 8.17
C THR A 154 7.79 -1.43 8.73
N ILE A 155 8.52 -2.29 9.44
CA ILE A 155 7.93 -3.42 10.17
C ILE A 155 7.81 -2.99 11.62
N VAL A 156 6.58 -3.00 12.15
CA VAL A 156 6.28 -2.58 13.53
C VAL A 156 5.77 -3.78 14.32
N PRO A 157 6.35 -4.07 15.50
CA PRO A 157 5.89 -5.18 16.32
C PRO A 157 4.54 -4.88 16.99
N GLY A 158 3.73 -5.92 17.18
CA GLY A 158 2.42 -5.88 17.81
C GLY A 158 1.27 -5.80 16.79
N ALA A 159 0.04 -5.71 17.28
CA ALA A 159 -1.13 -5.64 16.42
C ALA A 159 -1.22 -4.27 15.75
N GLY A 160 -1.39 -4.21 14.42
CA GLY A 160 -1.75 -2.96 13.73
C GLY A 160 -3.27 -2.80 13.59
N ALA A 161 -3.78 -1.84 12.80
CA ALA A 161 -5.14 -1.83 12.22
C ALA A 161 -5.30 -0.90 11.01
N CYS A 162 -6.34 -1.07 10.18
CA CYS A 162 -6.66 -0.12 9.11
C CYS A 162 -7.76 0.84 9.52
N PHE A 163 -7.60 2.11 9.22
CA PHE A 163 -8.73 3.03 9.12
C PHE A 163 -9.41 2.86 7.76
N ARG A 164 -10.74 2.91 7.73
CA ARG A 164 -11.49 2.79 6.48
C ARG A 164 -11.74 4.15 5.83
N ASN A 165 -11.99 5.17 6.65
CA ASN A 165 -12.51 6.45 6.16
C ASN A 165 -11.52 7.62 6.33
N LEU A 166 -10.43 7.46 7.08
CA LEU A 166 -9.37 8.46 7.14
C LEU A 166 -8.45 8.31 5.93
N THR A 167 -8.62 9.15 4.93
CA THR A 167 -7.93 8.98 3.64
C THR A 167 -6.71 9.88 3.50
N LEU A 168 -5.82 9.48 2.60
CA LEU A 168 -4.70 10.27 2.09
C LEU A 168 -4.91 10.54 0.61
N ASP A 169 -4.68 11.75 0.16
CA ASP A 169 -4.77 12.12 -1.24
C ASP A 169 -3.37 12.32 -1.81
N HIS A 170 -2.97 11.45 -2.74
CA HIS A 170 -1.62 11.42 -3.32
C HIS A 170 -1.62 12.12 -4.67
N HIS A 171 -1.01 13.30 -4.70
CA HIS A 171 -1.08 14.25 -5.79
C HIS A 171 0.01 14.08 -6.85
N VAL A 172 0.91 13.08 -6.74
CA VAL A 172 2.03 12.93 -7.70
C VAL A 172 1.57 12.87 -9.16
N LEU A 173 0.42 12.22 -9.45
CA LEU A 173 -0.05 12.03 -10.82
C LEU A 173 -0.57 13.35 -11.41
N TRP A 174 -1.19 14.17 -10.56
CA TRP A 174 -1.67 15.50 -10.90
C TRP A 174 -0.54 16.54 -10.99
N LEU A 175 0.40 16.53 -10.05
CA LEU A 175 1.47 17.54 -9.97
C LEU A 175 2.61 17.27 -10.95
N SER A 176 2.89 16.00 -11.26
CA SER A 176 4.01 15.63 -12.12
C SER A 176 3.55 15.36 -13.54
N SER A 177 4.23 15.97 -14.51
CA SER A 177 4.04 15.63 -15.91
C SER A 177 4.31 14.14 -16.15
N ARG A 178 3.67 13.58 -17.20
CA ARG A 178 3.92 12.19 -17.62
C ARG A 178 5.40 11.91 -17.82
N ALA A 179 6.12 12.81 -18.49
CA ALA A 179 7.57 12.66 -18.72
C ALA A 179 8.38 12.60 -17.41
N ALA A 180 8.06 13.45 -16.42
CA ALA A 180 8.71 13.41 -15.12
C ALA A 180 8.42 12.09 -14.36
N ARG A 181 7.20 11.56 -14.49
CA ARG A 181 6.83 10.24 -13.94
C ARG A 181 7.59 9.10 -14.62
N GLU A 182 7.77 9.14 -15.94
CA GLU A 182 8.59 8.17 -16.67
C GLU A 182 10.05 8.20 -16.22
N GLU A 183 10.62 9.39 -16.01
CA GLU A 183 11.96 9.53 -15.46
C GLU A 183 12.07 8.96 -14.04
N LYS A 184 11.07 9.23 -13.18
CA LYS A 184 10.98 8.64 -11.84
C LYS A 184 10.95 7.11 -11.90
N VAL A 185 10.12 6.54 -12.77
CA VAL A 185 10.02 5.09 -12.96
C VAL A 185 11.33 4.50 -13.46
N ARG A 186 11.99 5.12 -14.45
CA ARG A 186 13.31 4.69 -14.93
C ARG A 186 14.36 4.72 -13.83
N PHE A 187 14.38 5.79 -13.02
CA PHE A 187 15.29 5.91 -11.89
C PHE A 187 15.03 4.81 -10.84
N TYR A 188 13.77 4.54 -10.51
CA TYR A 188 13.38 3.47 -9.59
C TYR A 188 13.75 2.09 -10.11
N GLU A 189 13.60 1.84 -11.41
CA GLU A 189 13.98 0.60 -12.06
C GLU A 189 15.51 0.40 -12.03
N GLN A 190 16.30 1.47 -12.18
CA GLN A 190 17.75 1.41 -12.03
C GLN A 190 18.18 1.13 -10.59
N LEU A 191 17.47 1.69 -9.60
CA LEU A 191 17.77 1.46 -8.19
C LEU A 191 17.39 0.05 -7.72
N ARG A 192 16.23 -0.44 -8.17
CA ARG A 192 15.68 -1.73 -7.77
C ARG A 192 14.94 -2.36 -8.96
N PRO A 193 15.66 -3.08 -9.85
CA PRO A 193 15.07 -3.73 -11.00
C PRO A 193 13.88 -4.62 -10.63
N GLY A 194 12.82 -4.57 -11.43
CA GLY A 194 11.58 -5.30 -11.20
C GLY A 194 10.77 -4.80 -10.00
N ARG A 195 11.10 -3.65 -9.40
CA ARG A 195 10.41 -3.09 -8.21
C ARG A 195 10.11 -1.60 -8.34
N SER A 196 10.16 -1.03 -9.55
CA SER A 196 9.84 0.39 -9.78
C SER A 196 8.40 0.78 -9.53
N GLU A 197 7.49 -0.21 -9.52
CA GLU A 197 6.04 0.03 -9.37
C GLU A 197 5.50 1.00 -10.43
N GLY A 198 6.11 0.96 -11.64
CA GLY A 198 5.82 1.90 -12.71
C GLY A 198 4.37 1.99 -13.12
N HIS A 199 3.61 0.89 -12.98
CA HIS A 199 2.17 0.90 -13.25
C HIS A 199 1.43 1.94 -12.42
N TYR A 200 1.75 2.15 -11.14
CA TYR A 200 1.07 3.18 -10.33
C TYR A 200 1.27 4.59 -10.90
N TYR A 201 2.50 4.86 -11.36
CA TYR A 201 2.88 6.17 -11.89
C TYR A 201 2.47 6.36 -13.35
N LEU A 202 2.38 5.29 -14.14
CA LEU A 202 2.13 5.30 -15.57
C LEU A 202 0.71 4.83 -15.89
N PHE A 203 -0.25 5.29 -15.08
CA PHE A 203 -1.62 4.79 -15.06
C PHE A 203 -2.37 4.93 -16.39
N GLU A 204 -2.00 5.91 -17.22
CA GLU A 204 -2.64 6.16 -18.50
C GLU A 204 -2.53 4.96 -19.47
N ASP A 205 -1.52 4.11 -19.28
CA ASP A 205 -1.28 2.92 -20.11
C ASP A 205 -2.33 1.82 -19.86
N TYR A 206 -3.16 1.95 -18.81
CA TYR A 206 -4.10 0.94 -18.35
C TYR A 206 -5.57 1.39 -18.40
N ALA A 207 -5.84 2.63 -18.83
CA ALA A 207 -7.18 3.23 -18.91
C ALA A 207 -8.07 2.97 -17.66
N PRO A 208 -7.60 3.32 -16.45
CA PRO A 208 -8.30 2.97 -15.23
C PRO A 208 -9.61 3.76 -15.05
N ARG A 209 -10.50 3.24 -14.18
CA ARG A 209 -11.73 3.96 -13.82
C ARG A 209 -11.38 5.12 -12.89
N GLU A 210 -11.97 6.27 -13.14
CA GLU A 210 -11.76 7.49 -12.36
C GLU A 210 -13.08 8.07 -11.87
N GLU A 211 -13.16 8.42 -10.59
CA GLU A 211 -14.33 9.02 -9.97
C GLU A 211 -13.98 10.34 -9.27
N LYS A 212 -15.00 11.08 -8.83
CA LYS A 212 -14.78 12.27 -8.01
C LYS A 212 -14.31 11.84 -6.62
N LEU A 213 -13.37 12.60 -6.04
CA LEU A 213 -13.00 12.43 -4.65
C LEU A 213 -14.27 12.49 -3.77
N PRO A 214 -14.40 11.59 -2.79
CA PRO A 214 -15.56 11.57 -1.92
C PRO A 214 -15.69 12.92 -1.20
N ALA A 215 -16.92 13.40 -1.08
CA ALA A 215 -17.19 14.54 -0.21
C ALA A 215 -16.93 14.13 1.24
N PRO A 216 -16.51 15.07 2.12
CA PRO A 216 -16.33 14.79 3.52
C PRO A 216 -17.57 14.11 4.09
N ALA A 217 -17.40 12.96 4.74
CA ALA A 217 -18.52 12.30 5.39
C ALA A 217 -19.12 13.25 6.45
N PRO A 218 -20.44 13.55 6.40
CA PRO A 218 -21.07 14.47 7.35
C PRO A 218 -21.21 13.86 8.76
N ALA A 219 -21.02 12.55 8.87
CA ALA A 219 -21.13 11.81 10.12
C ALA A 219 -19.79 11.80 10.88
N PRO A 220 -19.81 11.89 12.22
CA PRO A 220 -18.64 11.63 13.04
C PRO A 220 -18.05 10.25 12.75
N LEU A 221 -16.72 10.16 12.75
CA LEU A 221 -16.00 8.91 12.64
C LEU A 221 -16.51 7.87 13.66
N ASP A 222 -17.07 6.74 13.19
CA ASP A 222 -17.49 5.64 14.05
C ASP A 222 -16.30 4.71 14.35
N ALA A 223 -15.67 4.91 15.51
CA ALA A 223 -14.57 4.09 15.98
C ALA A 223 -14.85 2.56 15.98
N ARG A 224 -16.10 2.13 16.16
CA ARG A 224 -16.46 0.70 16.12
C ARG A 224 -16.56 0.15 14.70
N GLY A 225 -16.86 1.02 13.72
CA GLY A 225 -16.96 0.68 12.31
C GLY A 225 -15.66 0.88 11.51
N GLU A 226 -14.67 1.59 12.07
CA GLU A 226 -13.37 1.81 11.42
C GLU A 226 -12.55 0.52 11.26
N PHE A 227 -12.66 -0.40 12.22
CA PHE A 227 -11.87 -1.63 12.24
C PHE A 227 -12.71 -2.84 11.87
N LEU A 228 -12.37 -3.50 10.75
CA LEU A 228 -12.85 -4.84 10.45
C LEU A 228 -11.73 -5.86 10.68
N PRO A 229 -11.82 -6.70 11.72
CA PRO A 229 -10.88 -7.80 11.89
C PRO A 229 -11.22 -8.92 10.90
N MET A 230 -10.21 -9.49 10.23
CA MET A 230 -10.37 -10.78 9.55
C MET A 230 -10.09 -11.88 10.58
N LYS A 231 -11.04 -12.81 10.75
CA LYS A 231 -10.88 -13.98 11.62
C LYS A 231 -10.02 -15.05 10.93
N LYS A 232 -9.31 -15.88 11.72
CA LYS A 232 -8.69 -17.11 11.18
C LYS A 232 -9.79 -17.99 10.61
N LEU A 233 -9.67 -18.34 9.34
CA LEU A 233 -10.60 -19.24 8.69
C LEU A 233 -10.21 -20.67 9.07
N SER A 234 -11.19 -21.46 9.51
CA SER A 234 -10.97 -22.90 9.68
C SER A 234 -10.88 -23.57 8.30
N PRO A 235 -10.25 -24.75 8.20
CA PRO A 235 -10.23 -25.52 6.95
C PRO A 235 -11.63 -25.80 6.38
N GLU A 236 -12.64 -25.94 7.24
CA GLU A 236 -14.05 -26.11 6.82
C GLU A 236 -14.61 -24.85 6.16
N ILE A 237 -14.29 -23.67 6.69
CA ILE A 237 -14.69 -22.40 6.08
C ILE A 237 -13.98 -22.21 4.73
N VAL A 238 -12.67 -22.48 4.67
CA VAL A 238 -11.86 -22.38 3.44
C VAL A 238 -12.44 -23.24 2.31
N ARG A 239 -12.96 -24.43 2.61
CA ARG A 239 -13.57 -25.32 1.59
C ARG A 239 -14.77 -24.70 0.87
N ASN A 240 -15.45 -23.75 1.50
CA ASN A 240 -16.59 -23.02 0.94
C ASN A 240 -16.18 -21.73 0.19
N VAL A 241 -14.87 -21.53 -0.05
CA VAL A 241 -14.35 -20.50 -0.95
C VAL A 241 -13.90 -21.15 -2.24
N SER A 242 -14.24 -20.56 -3.38
CA SER A 242 -13.81 -21.01 -4.71
C SER A 242 -13.30 -19.83 -5.54
N LEU A 243 -12.53 -20.15 -6.57
CA LEU A 243 -11.90 -19.18 -7.45
C LEU A 243 -12.06 -19.63 -8.91
N GLU A 244 -12.43 -18.70 -9.78
CA GLU A 244 -12.47 -18.89 -11.24
C GLU A 244 -11.64 -17.78 -11.88
N THR A 245 -10.73 -18.11 -12.80
CA THR A 245 -9.95 -17.08 -13.53
C THR A 245 -10.40 -16.93 -14.97
N GLY A 246 -10.19 -15.73 -15.52
CA GLY A 246 -10.46 -15.41 -16.92
C GLY A 246 -9.24 -14.81 -17.61
N ASN A 247 -9.11 -15.05 -18.91
CA ASN A 247 -8.15 -14.36 -19.79
C ASN A 247 -6.65 -14.48 -19.41
N VAL A 248 -6.22 -15.64 -18.89
CA VAL A 248 -4.80 -15.89 -18.59
C VAL A 248 -4.00 -15.97 -19.91
N PRO A 249 -2.93 -15.18 -20.09
CA PRO A 249 -2.11 -15.23 -21.30
C PRO A 249 -1.39 -16.58 -21.40
N LYS A 250 -1.09 -17.03 -22.63
CA LYS A 250 -0.29 -18.25 -22.87
C LYS A 250 1.21 -18.00 -22.90
N MET A 251 1.61 -16.73 -22.95
CA MET A 251 2.99 -16.30 -23.09
C MET A 251 3.21 -14.98 -22.37
N ALA A 252 4.38 -14.81 -21.77
CA ALA A 252 4.83 -13.58 -21.14
C ALA A 252 6.36 -13.44 -21.32
N GLY A 253 6.88 -12.22 -21.36
CA GLY A 253 8.31 -11.94 -21.30
C GLY A 253 8.89 -12.20 -19.90
N ALA A 254 10.19 -12.39 -19.83
CA ALA A 254 10.91 -12.55 -18.57
C ALA A 254 10.69 -11.35 -17.65
N SER A 255 10.32 -11.60 -16.39
CA SER A 255 9.95 -10.57 -15.41
C SER A 255 8.77 -9.67 -15.79
N GLU A 256 8.04 -10.00 -16.88
CA GLU A 256 6.88 -9.24 -17.30
C GLU A 256 5.80 -9.29 -16.21
N ARG A 257 5.12 -8.16 -16.03
CA ARG A 257 3.96 -8.05 -15.16
C ARG A 257 2.69 -8.01 -15.98
N PHE A 258 1.74 -8.87 -15.66
CA PHE A 258 0.43 -8.88 -16.30
C PHE A 258 -0.67 -9.09 -15.26
N TRP A 259 -1.91 -8.79 -15.66
CA TRP A 259 -3.09 -8.85 -14.81
C TRP A 259 -4.04 -9.93 -15.30
N VAL A 260 -4.61 -10.68 -14.35
CA VAL A 260 -5.62 -11.70 -14.62
C VAL A 260 -6.88 -11.37 -13.83
N ASP A 261 -8.04 -11.47 -14.48
CA ASP A 261 -9.33 -11.32 -13.82
C ASP A 261 -9.63 -12.59 -13.01
N VAL A 262 -10.04 -12.38 -11.77
CA VAL A 262 -10.33 -13.46 -10.82
C VAL A 262 -11.68 -13.24 -10.18
N LYS A 263 -12.55 -14.23 -10.32
CA LYS A 263 -13.85 -14.28 -9.67
C LYS A 263 -13.72 -15.10 -8.39
N VAL A 264 -13.83 -14.43 -7.24
CA VAL A 264 -13.82 -15.04 -5.92
C VAL A 264 -15.25 -15.32 -5.51
N ILE A 265 -15.56 -16.58 -5.25
CA ILE A 265 -16.89 -17.05 -4.82
C ILE A 265 -16.79 -17.37 -3.34
N ASN A 266 -17.37 -16.49 -2.52
CA ASN A 266 -17.40 -16.65 -1.07
C ASN A 266 -18.77 -17.21 -0.65
N ALA A 267 -18.88 -18.52 -0.46
CA ALA A 267 -20.08 -19.17 0.08
C ALA A 267 -20.03 -19.34 1.61
N THR A 268 -19.21 -18.54 2.30
CA THR A 268 -19.07 -18.57 3.76
C THR A 268 -19.95 -17.51 4.43
N SER A 269 -20.02 -17.56 5.76
CA SER A 269 -20.63 -16.52 6.60
C SER A 269 -19.68 -15.37 6.96
N GLU A 270 -18.41 -15.43 6.56
CA GLU A 270 -17.38 -14.44 6.90
C GLU A 270 -17.08 -13.56 5.68
N THR A 271 -16.78 -12.28 5.89
CA THR A 271 -16.24 -11.41 4.84
C THR A 271 -14.77 -11.73 4.64
N LEU A 272 -14.34 -12.06 3.42
CA LEU A 272 -12.92 -12.17 3.09
C LEU A 272 -12.40 -10.81 2.66
N HIS A 273 -11.31 -10.33 3.27
CA HIS A 273 -10.71 -9.05 2.91
C HIS A 273 -9.19 -9.07 3.05
N SER A 274 -8.54 -8.20 2.29
CA SER A 274 -7.09 -8.01 2.35
C SER A 274 -6.65 -6.86 3.25
N ARG A 275 -7.59 -6.20 3.93
CA ARG A 275 -7.25 -5.09 4.82
C ARG A 275 -6.51 -5.61 6.06
N PRO A 276 -5.33 -5.07 6.41
CA PRO A 276 -4.72 -5.24 7.72
C PRO A 276 -5.71 -4.95 8.87
N PRO A 277 -5.50 -5.51 10.07
CA PRO A 277 -4.21 -5.96 10.59
C PRO A 277 -4.08 -7.43 10.97
N VAL A 278 -5.15 -8.21 10.90
CA VAL A 278 -5.12 -9.57 11.42
C VAL A 278 -5.52 -10.51 10.29
N TRP A 279 -4.58 -11.32 9.80
CA TRP A 279 -4.76 -12.41 8.81
C TRP A 279 -5.52 -12.02 7.53
N PRO A 280 -5.05 -11.02 6.76
CA PRO A 280 -5.66 -10.69 5.47
C PRO A 280 -5.66 -11.90 4.53
N VAL A 281 -6.70 -12.00 3.71
CA VAL A 281 -6.78 -12.96 2.62
C VAL A 281 -6.28 -12.29 1.35
N HIS A 282 -5.36 -12.91 0.62
CA HIS A 282 -4.84 -12.40 -0.66
C HIS A 282 -5.03 -13.41 -1.78
N LEU A 283 -5.17 -12.89 -3.00
CA LEU A 283 -4.90 -13.64 -4.23
C LEU A 283 -3.40 -13.74 -4.43
N THR A 284 -2.92 -14.92 -4.83
CA THR A 284 -1.50 -15.14 -5.05
C THR A 284 -1.30 -16.31 -6.02
N TYR A 285 -0.04 -16.65 -6.30
CA TYR A 285 0.29 -17.67 -7.29
C TYR A 285 1.62 -18.36 -7.00
N HIS A 286 1.79 -19.52 -7.60
CA HIS A 286 3.03 -20.28 -7.67
C HIS A 286 3.44 -20.44 -9.13
N TRP A 287 4.76 -20.45 -9.38
CA TRP A 287 5.34 -20.88 -10.63
C TRP A 287 6.08 -22.19 -10.41
N ILE A 288 5.70 -23.21 -11.18
CA ILE A 288 6.37 -24.51 -11.21
C ILE A 288 7.08 -24.64 -12.54
N ASP A 289 8.37 -24.92 -12.52
CA ASP A 289 9.14 -25.20 -13.73
C ASP A 289 8.71 -26.56 -14.30
N ARG A 290 8.31 -26.60 -15.57
CA ARG A 290 7.79 -27.84 -16.19
C ARG A 290 8.87 -28.89 -16.45
N ALA A 291 10.14 -28.49 -16.57
CA ALA A 291 11.24 -29.42 -16.82
C ALA A 291 11.63 -30.18 -15.54
N THR A 292 11.58 -29.52 -14.38
CA THR A 292 12.03 -30.03 -13.09
C THR A 292 10.89 -30.42 -12.16
N GLY A 293 9.68 -29.90 -12.38
CA GLY A 293 8.54 -30.02 -11.47
C GLY A 293 8.70 -29.25 -10.16
N SER A 294 9.73 -28.41 -10.05
CA SER A 294 10.05 -27.67 -8.83
C SER A 294 9.41 -26.28 -8.85
N ALA A 295 8.97 -25.80 -7.68
CA ALA A 295 8.50 -24.43 -7.53
C ALA A 295 9.67 -23.45 -7.66
N THR A 296 9.70 -22.68 -8.75
CA THR A 296 10.67 -21.58 -8.93
C THR A 296 10.24 -20.33 -8.19
N ILE A 297 8.93 -20.12 -8.08
CA ILE A 297 8.32 -19.10 -7.22
C ILE A 297 7.21 -19.78 -6.44
N TRP A 298 7.43 -20.04 -5.15
CA TRP A 298 6.38 -20.52 -4.23
C TRP A 298 5.67 -19.37 -3.51
N ASP A 299 6.26 -18.18 -3.49
CA ASP A 299 5.70 -17.04 -2.78
C ASP A 299 5.45 -15.90 -3.78
N GLY A 300 4.38 -16.06 -4.56
CA GLY A 300 3.98 -15.07 -5.56
C GLY A 300 3.48 -13.77 -4.93
N TYR A 301 3.41 -12.71 -5.74
CA TYR A 301 2.94 -11.41 -5.25
C TYR A 301 1.54 -11.49 -4.62
N ARG A 302 1.34 -10.77 -3.50
CA ARG A 302 0.05 -10.69 -2.78
C ARG A 302 -0.83 -9.62 -3.40
N SER A 303 -1.84 -10.04 -4.14
CA SER A 303 -2.87 -9.14 -4.68
C SER A 303 -4.06 -9.09 -3.73
N GLY A 304 -4.54 -7.88 -3.44
CA GLY A 304 -5.67 -7.70 -2.53
C GLY A 304 -7.02 -8.10 -3.15
N LEU A 305 -7.97 -8.51 -2.30
CA LEU A 305 -9.37 -8.70 -2.60
C LEU A 305 -10.05 -7.35 -2.58
N TYR A 306 -10.13 -6.76 -3.76
CA TYR A 306 -10.68 -5.43 -3.96
C TYR A 306 -11.73 -5.44 -5.08
N PRO A 307 -13.03 -5.21 -4.75
CA PRO A 307 -13.56 -5.00 -3.38
C PRO A 307 -13.43 -6.26 -2.49
N ASP A 308 -13.73 -6.14 -1.20
CA ASP A 308 -13.79 -7.32 -0.33
C ASP A 308 -14.77 -8.36 -0.90
N ALA A 309 -14.69 -9.61 -0.44
CA ALA A 309 -15.68 -10.63 -0.75
C ALA A 309 -16.65 -10.81 0.44
N PRO A 310 -17.84 -10.16 0.42
CA PRO A 310 -18.88 -10.37 1.44
C PRO A 310 -19.32 -11.84 1.57
N PRO A 311 -19.97 -12.20 2.67
CA PRO A 311 -20.62 -13.50 2.81
C PRO A 311 -21.61 -13.78 1.67
N ASN A 312 -21.65 -15.03 1.22
CA ASN A 312 -22.57 -15.51 0.17
C ASN A 312 -22.57 -14.66 -1.11
N SER A 313 -21.38 -14.24 -1.56
CA SER A 313 -21.23 -13.33 -2.68
C SER A 313 -20.24 -13.83 -3.73
N ILE A 314 -20.28 -13.17 -4.88
CA ILE A 314 -19.31 -13.32 -5.95
C ILE A 314 -18.66 -11.95 -6.13
N THR A 315 -17.35 -11.89 -5.98
CA THR A 315 -16.56 -10.67 -6.16
C THR A 315 -15.59 -10.82 -7.32
N LEU A 316 -15.55 -9.82 -8.20
CA LEU A 316 -14.55 -9.72 -9.25
C LEU A 316 -13.35 -8.91 -8.74
N CYS A 317 -12.19 -9.54 -8.73
CA CYS A 317 -10.91 -8.98 -8.36
C CYS A 317 -9.92 -9.14 -9.51
N THR A 318 -8.76 -8.51 -9.40
CA THR A 318 -7.63 -8.72 -10.31
C THR A 318 -6.41 -9.20 -9.54
N ILE A 319 -5.65 -10.11 -10.13
CA ILE A 319 -4.35 -10.56 -9.60
C ILE A 319 -3.23 -10.03 -10.49
N MET A 320 -2.22 -9.41 -9.89
CA MET A 320 -0.96 -9.08 -10.57
C MET A 320 -0.05 -10.31 -10.53
N ILE A 321 0.45 -10.71 -11.69
CA ILE A 321 1.38 -11.82 -11.83
C ILE A 321 2.68 -11.30 -12.43
N ILE A 322 3.79 -11.70 -11.83
CA ILE A 322 5.15 -11.43 -12.32
C ILE A 322 5.69 -12.76 -12.86
N ALA A 323 6.05 -12.77 -14.14
CA ALA A 323 6.64 -13.95 -14.78
C ALA A 323 8.06 -14.23 -14.26
N PRO A 324 8.51 -15.50 -14.27
CA PRO A 324 9.89 -15.85 -13.94
C PRO A 324 10.93 -15.06 -14.74
N GLU A 325 12.11 -14.84 -14.15
CA GLU A 325 13.22 -14.15 -14.81
C GLU A 325 13.86 -15.00 -15.93
N GLN A 326 13.76 -16.32 -15.81
CA GLN A 326 14.38 -17.25 -16.76
C GLN A 326 13.35 -17.71 -17.80
N PRO A 327 13.65 -17.58 -19.11
CA PRO A 327 12.81 -18.12 -20.17
C PRO A 327 12.63 -19.64 -20.03
N GLY A 328 11.44 -20.15 -20.33
CA GLY A 328 11.13 -21.56 -20.15
C GLY A 328 9.63 -21.86 -20.18
N GLN A 329 9.29 -23.14 -20.07
CA GLN A 329 7.91 -23.58 -19.89
C GLN A 329 7.60 -23.71 -18.41
N TYR A 330 6.53 -23.09 -17.97
CA TYR A 330 6.12 -23.08 -16.58
C TYR A 330 4.63 -23.41 -16.44
N LEU A 331 4.28 -23.99 -15.29
CA LEU A 331 2.92 -24.04 -14.81
C LEU A 331 2.70 -22.89 -13.85
N LEU A 332 1.78 -22.00 -14.21
CA LEU A 332 1.22 -21.00 -13.30
C LEU A 332 0.09 -21.63 -12.50
N GLN A 333 0.19 -21.62 -11.18
CA GLN A 333 -0.88 -22.05 -10.27
C GLN A 333 -1.40 -20.85 -9.51
N ILE A 334 -2.63 -20.42 -9.77
CA ILE A 334 -3.27 -19.29 -9.06
C ILE A 334 -4.07 -19.85 -7.87
N SER A 335 -3.91 -19.20 -6.70
CA SER A 335 -4.57 -19.59 -5.45
C SER A 335 -4.88 -18.39 -4.55
N MET A 336 -5.24 -18.68 -3.30
CA MET A 336 -5.46 -17.73 -2.22
C MET A 336 -4.65 -18.12 -0.99
N VAL A 337 -4.26 -17.14 -0.19
CA VAL A 337 -3.61 -17.35 1.10
C VAL A 337 -4.28 -16.47 2.15
N GLN A 338 -4.47 -17.01 3.35
CA GLN A 338 -4.69 -16.19 4.53
C GLN A 338 -3.35 -16.06 5.26
N GLU A 339 -2.82 -14.84 5.32
CA GLU A 339 -1.49 -14.58 5.89
C GLU A 339 -1.37 -15.14 7.30
N GLU A 340 -0.24 -15.80 7.57
CA GLU A 340 0.08 -16.45 8.85
C GLU A 340 -0.92 -17.53 9.32
N VAL A 341 -1.85 -17.96 8.45
CA VAL A 341 -2.84 -18.99 8.77
C VAL A 341 -2.66 -20.21 7.86
N CYS A 342 -3.00 -20.10 6.58
CA CYS A 342 -2.89 -21.21 5.63
C CYS A 342 -3.01 -20.75 4.18
N TRP A 343 -2.40 -21.53 3.30
CA TRP A 343 -2.71 -21.52 1.87
C TRP A 343 -4.02 -22.27 1.65
N PHE A 344 -4.90 -21.76 0.79
CA PHE A 344 -6.26 -22.32 0.68
C PHE A 344 -6.24 -23.72 0.07
N GLU A 345 -5.27 -24.00 -0.81
CA GLU A 345 -5.03 -25.30 -1.41
C GLU A 345 -4.67 -26.39 -0.40
N GLN A 346 -4.18 -26.03 0.79
CA GLN A 346 -3.93 -26.99 1.87
C GLN A 346 -5.24 -27.57 2.44
N ALA A 347 -6.32 -26.79 2.41
CA ALA A 347 -7.64 -27.21 2.89
C ALA A 347 -8.57 -27.68 1.76
N LYS A 348 -8.37 -27.16 0.55
CA LYS A 348 -9.14 -27.44 -0.67
C LYS A 348 -8.22 -27.42 -1.90
N PRO A 349 -7.54 -28.53 -2.24
CA PRO A 349 -6.62 -28.59 -3.39
C PRO A 349 -7.25 -28.15 -4.72
N GLU A 350 -8.56 -28.35 -4.88
CA GLU A 350 -9.32 -27.99 -6.09
C GLU A 350 -9.47 -26.48 -6.29
N ILE A 351 -9.04 -25.64 -5.34
CA ILE A 351 -9.04 -24.19 -5.52
C ILE A 351 -7.97 -23.72 -6.52
N LEU A 352 -6.92 -24.51 -6.74
CA LEU A 352 -5.83 -24.17 -7.66
C LEU A 352 -6.36 -24.06 -9.09
N GLN A 353 -6.07 -22.94 -9.74
CA GLN A 353 -6.30 -22.74 -11.17
C GLN A 353 -4.96 -22.80 -11.89
N GLU A 354 -4.79 -23.81 -12.76
CA GLU A 354 -3.50 -24.15 -13.36
C GLU A 354 -3.45 -23.81 -14.85
N PHE A 355 -2.37 -23.17 -15.30
CA PHE A 355 -2.16 -22.74 -16.69
C PHE A 355 -0.74 -23.01 -17.16
N ASP A 356 -0.61 -23.64 -18.33
CA ASP A 356 0.67 -23.72 -19.04
C ASP A 356 1.02 -22.39 -19.69
N LEU A 357 2.23 -21.90 -19.42
CA LEU A 357 2.71 -20.61 -19.89
C LEU A 357 4.15 -20.70 -20.39
N LEU A 358 4.41 -20.07 -21.53
CA LEU A 358 5.75 -19.90 -22.07
C LEU A 358 6.32 -18.55 -21.63
N VAL A 359 7.45 -18.56 -20.94
CA VAL A 359 8.22 -17.35 -20.63
C VAL A 359 9.26 -17.15 -21.73
N THR A 360 9.20 -16.02 -22.43
CA THR A 360 10.17 -15.64 -23.47
C THR A 360 11.23 -14.70 -22.94
N ALA A 361 12.36 -14.61 -23.64
CA ALA A 361 13.43 -13.67 -23.32
C ALA A 361 13.01 -12.20 -23.46
#